data_AF-A0A8J5MJ11-F1
#
_entry.id   AF-A0A8J5MJ11-F1
#
_cell.length_a   1.000
_cell.length_b   1.000
_cell.length_c   1.000
_cell.angle_alpha   90.00
_cell.angle_beta   90.00
_cell.angle_gamma   90.00
#
_symmetry.space_group_name_H-M   'P 1'
#
loop_
_entity.id
_entity.type
_entity.pdbx_description
1 polymer ?
#
loop_
_entity_poly.entity_id
_entity_poly.type
_entity_poly.pdbx_seq_one_letter_code
_entity_poly.pdbx_strand_id
1 'polypeptide(L)'
;MRATLSLLVAFPALAVARNVVTIGMTGSWHSTNVTDDTTKLLGTALSGSSFSKAVGDTRVCYSEVGSLETQVVAGTNYRFHINGCNVTDSDGECSATTLSSCKLSGFVVQIFEQTWTNTLKVTSIKTEEATTASSSSASASSSEETMVQSAVQQTLSEGEKKAVDAWIKANGFNQYGDAATRMYTGGTPLFDENTGKTKDRYDYILSHHPDHPWQKTATRFAAETEVDETQGQGSVAGVFAMLGVFTVVLAGVAILKMHQGRRDRFRYNPIHSREQ
;
A
#
# COMPACT_ATOMS: atom_id res chain seq x y z
N MET A 1 -45.45 -21.20 -51.17
CA MET A 1 -45.15 -21.65 -49.80
C MET A 1 -43.70 -22.09 -49.74
N ARG A 2 -42.86 -21.45 -48.92
CA ARG A 2 -41.47 -21.87 -48.68
C ARG A 2 -41.23 -21.81 -47.17
N ALA A 3 -40.97 -22.97 -46.55
CA ALA A 3 -40.70 -23.06 -45.13
C ALA A 3 -39.22 -22.76 -44.88
N THR A 4 -38.93 -21.71 -44.11
CA THR A 4 -37.58 -21.38 -43.65
C THR A 4 -37.32 -21.98 -42.29
N LEU A 5 -36.56 -23.07 -42.26
CA LEU A 5 -36.12 -23.74 -41.05
C LEU A 5 -35.15 -22.83 -40.28
N SER A 6 -35.51 -22.40 -39.07
CA SER A 6 -34.64 -21.57 -38.22
C SER A 6 -33.78 -22.46 -37.34
N LEU A 7 -32.46 -22.43 -37.55
CA LEU A 7 -31.49 -23.21 -36.78
C LEU A 7 -30.97 -22.38 -35.60
N LEU A 8 -31.42 -22.68 -34.38
CA LEU A 8 -30.89 -22.07 -33.15
C LEU A 8 -29.54 -22.68 -32.80
N VAL A 9 -28.45 -21.93 -33.03
CA VAL A 9 -27.10 -22.31 -32.54
C VAL A 9 -26.92 -21.76 -31.13
N ALA A 10 -27.07 -22.63 -30.13
CA ALA A 10 -26.73 -22.31 -28.75
C ALA A 10 -25.21 -22.35 -28.57
N PHE A 11 -24.56 -21.20 -28.42
CA PHE A 11 -23.16 -21.11 -28.03
C PHE A 11 -23.02 -21.31 -26.52
N PRO A 12 -22.28 -22.34 -26.05
CA PRO A 12 -22.00 -22.47 -24.62
C PRO A 12 -21.05 -21.35 -24.18
N ALA A 13 -21.49 -20.55 -23.20
CA ALA A 13 -20.66 -19.51 -22.60
C ALA A 13 -19.52 -20.14 -21.77
N LEU A 14 -18.34 -20.29 -22.38
CA LEU A 14 -17.13 -20.64 -21.67
C LEU A 14 -16.74 -19.49 -20.72
N ALA A 15 -17.11 -19.66 -19.44
CA ALA A 15 -16.67 -18.79 -18.36
C ALA A 15 -15.15 -18.95 -18.16
N VAL A 16 -14.36 -18.13 -18.85
CA VAL A 16 -12.91 -18.05 -18.65
C VAL A 16 -12.66 -17.43 -17.28
N ALA A 17 -12.44 -18.28 -16.28
CA ALA A 17 -11.97 -17.88 -14.97
C ALA A 17 -10.61 -17.18 -15.14
N ARG A 18 -10.61 -15.84 -15.09
CA ARG A 18 -9.37 -15.08 -15.06
C ARG A 18 -8.76 -15.24 -13.68
N ASN A 19 -7.67 -16.00 -13.61
CA ASN A 19 -6.75 -15.95 -12.47
C ASN A 19 -6.25 -14.50 -12.35
N VAL A 20 -6.89 -13.74 -11.47
CA VAL A 20 -6.40 -12.41 -11.09
C VAL A 20 -5.15 -12.65 -10.26
N VAL A 21 -4.00 -12.55 -10.92
CA VAL A 21 -2.73 -12.39 -10.21
C VAL A 21 -2.81 -11.04 -9.50
N THR A 22 -3.15 -11.07 -8.21
CA THR A 22 -2.96 -9.92 -7.32
C THR A 22 -1.47 -9.66 -7.23
N ILE A 23 -0.98 -8.78 -8.12
CA ILE A 23 0.31 -8.14 -7.98
C ILE A 23 0.24 -7.38 -6.66
N GLY A 24 0.91 -7.93 -5.63
CA GLY A 24 0.87 -7.38 -4.28
C GLY A 24 1.30 -5.92 -4.30
N MET A 25 0.47 -5.04 -3.75
CA MET A 25 0.78 -3.62 -3.68
C MET A 25 2.06 -3.42 -2.88
N THR A 26 3.05 -2.76 -3.48
CA THR A 26 4.36 -2.51 -2.87
C THR A 26 4.19 -1.73 -1.56
N GLY A 27 4.72 -2.27 -0.47
CA GLY A 27 4.64 -1.67 0.87
C GLY A 27 3.88 -2.49 1.93
N SER A 28 3.20 -3.58 1.57
CA SER A 28 2.70 -4.54 2.57
C SER A 28 3.79 -5.54 2.98
N TRP A 29 3.74 -5.97 4.25
CA TRP A 29 4.36 -7.22 4.66
C TRP A 29 3.68 -8.39 3.94
N HIS A 30 4.47 -9.39 3.55
CA HIS A 30 4.02 -10.65 3.00
C HIS A 30 4.92 -11.78 3.50
N SER A 31 4.33 -12.93 3.81
CA SER A 31 5.08 -14.14 4.14
C SER A 31 5.86 -14.63 2.93
N THR A 32 7.10 -15.08 3.15
CA THR A 32 7.96 -15.68 2.14
C THR A 32 8.68 -16.89 2.74
N ASN A 33 9.18 -17.78 1.89
CA ASN A 33 9.93 -18.94 2.34
C ASN A 33 11.32 -18.53 2.83
N VAL A 34 11.79 -19.18 3.89
CA VAL A 34 13.19 -19.13 4.30
C VAL A 34 14.04 -19.86 3.26
N THR A 35 15.08 -19.21 2.76
CA THR A 35 16.09 -19.77 1.84
C THR A 35 17.49 -19.54 2.38
N ASP A 36 18.47 -20.32 1.90
CA ASP A 36 19.89 -20.20 2.28
C ASP A 36 20.42 -18.76 2.14
N ASP A 37 20.02 -18.04 1.09
CA ASP A 37 20.37 -16.63 0.88
C ASP A 37 19.80 -15.72 1.98
N THR A 38 18.54 -15.94 2.39
CA THR A 38 17.93 -15.16 3.48
C THR A 38 18.50 -15.51 4.85
N THR A 39 18.85 -16.78 5.09
CA THR A 39 19.53 -17.22 6.32
C THR A 39 20.94 -16.63 6.38
N LYS A 40 21.66 -16.58 5.25
CA LYS A 40 22.96 -15.90 5.14
C LYS A 40 22.85 -14.39 5.34
N LEU A 41 21.80 -13.74 4.85
CA LEU A 41 21.51 -12.33 5.11
C LEU A 41 21.29 -12.08 6.60
N LEU A 42 20.48 -12.92 7.26
CA LEU A 42 20.27 -12.88 8.72
C LEU A 42 21.59 -13.03 9.49
N GLY A 43 22.38 -14.05 9.18
CA GLY A 43 23.69 -14.28 9.81
C GLY A 43 24.67 -13.13 9.58
N THR A 44 24.71 -12.57 8.38
CA THR A 44 25.56 -11.41 8.04
C THR A 44 25.12 -10.14 8.79
N ALA A 45 23.82 -9.91 8.92
CA ALA A 45 23.29 -8.76 9.66
C ALA A 45 23.54 -8.87 11.18
N LEU A 46 23.38 -10.08 11.74
CA LEU A 46 23.56 -10.34 13.17
C LEU A 46 25.04 -10.47 13.60
N SER A 47 25.95 -10.79 12.68
CA SER A 47 27.42 -10.78 12.92
C SER A 47 28.11 -9.46 12.58
N GLY A 48 27.43 -8.58 11.83
CA GLY A 48 27.90 -7.23 11.55
C GLY A 48 27.82 -6.29 12.77
N SER A 49 28.20 -5.03 12.58
CA SER A 49 28.10 -3.97 13.59
C SER A 49 26.95 -2.97 13.31
N SER A 50 26.18 -3.18 12.23
CA SER A 50 25.17 -2.25 11.72
C SER A 50 23.82 -2.44 12.42
N PHE A 51 23.70 -1.91 13.64
CA PHE A 51 22.45 -1.89 14.41
C PHE A 51 21.85 -0.48 14.48
N SER A 52 20.52 -0.38 14.50
CA SER A 52 19.85 0.88 14.81
C SER A 52 20.05 1.26 16.29
N LYS A 53 20.00 2.56 16.59
CA LYS A 53 20.05 3.05 17.98
C LYS A 53 18.91 2.50 18.85
N ALA A 54 17.82 2.01 18.26
CA ALA A 54 16.68 1.44 18.97
C ALA A 54 16.89 -0.02 19.42
N VAL A 55 17.88 -0.73 18.85
CA VAL A 55 18.26 -2.09 19.30
C VAL A 55 19.08 -2.03 20.60
N GLY A 56 19.85 -0.96 20.78
CA GLY A 56 20.78 -0.80 21.91
C GLY A 56 21.85 -1.89 21.90
N ASP A 57 22.17 -2.40 23.09
CA ASP A 57 23.20 -3.43 23.30
C ASP A 57 22.67 -4.86 23.10
N THR A 58 21.38 -5.02 22.76
CA THR A 58 20.76 -6.34 22.52
C THR A 58 21.44 -7.05 21.35
N ARG A 59 22.01 -8.23 21.57
CA ARG A 59 22.44 -9.14 20.50
C ARG A 59 21.77 -10.50 20.69
N VAL A 60 21.50 -11.17 19.57
CA VAL A 60 20.94 -12.52 19.56
C VAL A 60 21.65 -13.34 18.49
N CYS A 61 21.93 -14.60 18.80
CA CYS A 61 22.24 -15.61 17.79
C CYS A 61 20.97 -16.45 17.51
N TYR A 62 20.86 -17.05 16.33
CA TYR A 62 19.77 -17.98 15.99
C TYR A 62 20.25 -19.44 15.99
N SER A 63 19.35 -20.36 16.34
CA SER A 63 19.48 -21.80 16.10
C SER A 63 18.60 -22.30 14.97
N GLU A 64 17.49 -21.59 14.71
CA GLU A 64 16.47 -21.95 13.75
C GLU A 64 15.72 -20.69 13.30
N VAL A 65 15.33 -20.66 12.02
CA VAL A 65 14.46 -19.62 11.45
C VAL A 65 13.09 -20.24 11.19
N GLY A 66 12.10 -19.89 12.01
CA GLY A 66 10.76 -20.47 11.94
C GLY A 66 9.89 -19.87 10.82
N SER A 67 10.01 -18.57 10.57
CA SER A 67 9.34 -17.91 9.44
C SER A 67 10.04 -16.61 9.03
N LEU A 68 9.72 -16.14 7.82
CA LEU A 68 10.19 -14.88 7.28
C LEU A 68 9.03 -14.12 6.62
N GLU A 69 8.93 -12.84 6.90
CA GLU A 69 8.12 -11.90 6.14
C GLU A 69 8.98 -10.82 5.50
N THR A 70 8.57 -10.34 4.33
CA THR A 70 9.25 -9.31 3.56
C THR A 70 8.33 -8.14 3.25
N GLN A 71 8.89 -6.94 3.14
CA GLN A 71 8.18 -5.72 2.74
C GLN A 71 9.09 -4.89 1.84
N VAL A 72 8.65 -4.65 0.61
CA VAL A 72 9.36 -3.78 -0.34
C VAL A 72 9.02 -2.32 -0.05
N VAL A 73 10.05 -1.52 0.19
CA VAL A 73 10.05 -0.05 0.31
C VAL A 73 11.05 0.51 -0.72
N ALA A 74 11.77 1.61 -0.46
CA ALA A 74 13.06 1.81 -1.14
C ALA A 74 14.12 0.93 -0.47
N GLY A 75 14.07 -0.35 -0.77
CA GLY A 75 14.84 -1.40 -0.12
C GLY A 75 13.92 -2.55 0.26
N THR A 76 14.45 -3.50 1.00
CA THR A 76 13.68 -4.62 1.53
C THR A 76 13.79 -4.62 3.04
N ASN A 77 12.65 -4.50 3.72
CA ASN A 77 12.54 -4.89 5.12
C ASN A 77 12.30 -6.40 5.18
N TYR A 78 13.07 -7.09 6.00
CA TYR A 78 12.90 -8.49 6.38
C TYR A 78 12.48 -8.55 7.85
N ARG A 79 11.55 -9.45 8.19
CA ARG A 79 11.12 -9.77 9.55
C ARG A 79 11.26 -11.26 9.75
N PHE A 80 12.35 -11.66 10.41
CA PHE A 80 12.64 -13.04 10.74
C PHE A 80 12.06 -13.38 12.11
N HIS A 81 11.37 -14.50 12.18
CA HIS A 81 10.94 -15.13 13.42
C HIS A 81 11.89 -16.29 13.70
N ILE A 82 12.70 -16.18 14.75
CA ILE A 82 13.83 -17.08 15.03
C ILE A 82 13.72 -17.69 16.41
N ASN A 83 14.17 -18.93 16.57
CA ASN A 83 14.56 -19.46 17.87
C ASN A 83 16.05 -19.20 18.05
N GLY A 84 16.45 -18.77 19.25
CA GLY A 84 17.83 -18.37 19.50
C GLY A 84 18.11 -18.01 20.94
N CYS A 85 19.22 -17.32 21.17
CA CYS A 85 19.67 -16.92 22.50
C CYS A 85 20.17 -15.48 22.53
N ASN A 86 19.90 -14.79 23.64
CA ASN A 86 20.49 -13.50 23.96
C ASN A 86 21.99 -13.72 24.30
N VAL A 87 22.84 -12.90 23.71
CA VAL A 87 24.31 -12.96 23.78
C VAL A 87 24.88 -11.55 23.92
N THR A 88 26.13 -11.41 24.37
CA THR A 88 26.83 -10.10 24.35
C THR A 88 27.29 -9.77 22.93
N ASP A 89 27.81 -10.78 22.24
CA ASP A 89 28.37 -10.71 20.90
C ASP A 89 27.75 -11.85 20.09
N SER A 90 27.40 -11.58 18.84
CA SER A 90 26.69 -12.53 17.98
C SER A 90 27.53 -12.82 16.74
N ASP A 91 27.72 -14.11 16.45
CA ASP A 91 28.30 -14.60 15.19
C ASP A 91 27.21 -14.91 14.14
N GLY A 92 25.96 -14.48 14.38
CA GLY A 92 24.79 -14.86 13.59
C GLY A 92 24.18 -16.17 14.08
N GLU A 93 24.75 -17.30 13.70
CA GLU A 93 24.30 -18.62 14.16
C GLU A 93 24.87 -18.94 15.55
N CYS A 94 24.08 -19.58 16.42
CA CYS A 94 24.51 -19.90 17.76
C CYS A 94 25.55 -21.03 17.78
N SER A 95 26.70 -20.79 18.43
CA SER A 95 27.67 -21.86 18.70
C SER A 95 27.07 -22.98 19.57
N ALA A 96 27.58 -24.21 19.44
CA ALA A 96 27.17 -25.33 20.29
C ALA A 96 27.39 -25.06 21.79
N THR A 97 28.40 -24.26 22.15
CA THR A 97 28.67 -23.82 23.52
C THR A 97 27.59 -22.85 24.01
N THR A 98 27.11 -21.96 23.15
CA THR A 98 25.98 -21.08 23.43
C THR A 98 24.72 -21.92 23.66
N LEU A 99 24.37 -22.79 22.70
CA LEU A 99 23.16 -23.63 22.75
C LEU A 99 23.08 -24.59 23.96
N SER A 100 24.22 -24.99 24.52
CA SER A 100 24.27 -25.82 25.73
C SER A 100 24.22 -25.03 27.04
N SER A 101 24.46 -23.72 27.01
CA SER A 101 24.45 -22.84 28.18
C SER A 101 23.24 -21.90 28.25
N CYS A 102 22.55 -21.66 27.14
CA CYS A 102 21.37 -20.81 27.07
C CYS A 102 20.06 -21.60 26.91
N LYS A 103 18.95 -21.01 27.37
CA LYS A 103 17.60 -21.48 27.06
C LYS A 103 17.12 -20.80 25.79
N LEU A 104 16.79 -21.59 24.76
CA LEU A 104 16.20 -21.08 23.53
C LEU A 104 14.94 -20.26 23.80
N SER A 105 14.86 -19.10 23.15
CA SER A 105 13.75 -18.15 23.20
C SER A 105 13.43 -17.69 21.78
N GLY A 106 12.15 -17.39 21.52
CA GLY A 106 11.73 -16.81 20.24
C GLY A 106 12.10 -15.33 20.15
N PHE A 107 12.49 -14.87 18.97
CA PHE A 107 12.77 -13.46 18.69
C PHE A 107 12.23 -13.03 17.32
N VAL A 108 11.72 -11.80 17.25
CA VAL A 108 11.43 -11.09 16.01
C VAL A 108 12.60 -10.16 15.70
N VAL A 109 13.37 -10.49 14.68
CA VAL A 109 14.50 -9.69 14.18
C VAL A 109 14.07 -9.00 12.89
N GLN A 110 14.14 -7.67 12.87
CA GLN A 110 13.89 -6.88 11.66
C GLN A 110 15.21 -6.35 11.09
N ILE A 111 15.38 -6.51 9.78
CA ILE A 111 16.57 -6.12 9.02
C ILE A 111 16.12 -5.28 7.82
N PHE A 112 16.84 -4.20 7.54
CA PHE A 112 16.69 -3.40 6.34
C PHE A 112 17.87 -3.61 5.41
N GLU A 113 17.60 -3.86 4.13
CA GLU A 113 18.59 -3.98 3.06
C GLU A 113 18.32 -3.00 1.91
N GLN A 114 19.37 -2.36 1.41
CA GLN A 114 19.41 -1.71 0.10
C GLN A 114 20.71 -2.10 -0.62
N THR A 115 20.61 -2.95 -1.63
CA THR A 115 21.76 -3.44 -2.39
C THR A 115 22.48 -2.33 -3.17
N TRP A 116 21.76 -1.31 -3.64
CA TRP A 116 22.34 -0.17 -4.39
C TRP A 116 23.08 0.87 -3.53
N THR A 117 22.88 0.87 -2.21
CA THR A 117 23.71 1.65 -1.26
C THR A 117 24.65 0.77 -0.44
N ASN A 118 24.62 -0.56 -0.65
CA ASN A 118 25.28 -1.55 0.19
C ASN A 118 24.91 -1.42 1.68
N THR A 119 23.65 -1.05 1.96
CA THR A 119 23.13 -0.94 3.33
C THR A 119 22.56 -2.27 3.76
N LEU A 120 23.06 -2.81 4.87
CA LEU A 120 22.44 -3.89 5.64
C LEU A 120 22.41 -3.45 7.11
N LYS A 121 21.24 -3.45 7.75
CA LYS A 121 21.08 -2.88 9.10
C LYS A 121 19.99 -3.58 9.90
N VAL A 122 20.31 -4.05 11.10
CA VAL A 122 19.31 -4.58 12.04
C VAL A 122 18.54 -3.40 12.64
N THR A 123 17.24 -3.31 12.36
CA THR A 123 16.40 -2.16 12.74
C THR A 123 15.72 -2.38 14.09
N SER A 124 15.32 -3.62 14.41
CA SER A 124 14.66 -3.99 15.67
C SER A 124 15.00 -5.43 16.04
N ILE A 125 15.16 -5.69 17.35
CA ILE A 125 15.15 -7.03 17.93
C ILE A 125 14.12 -7.01 19.07
N LYS A 126 13.21 -7.99 19.09
CA LYS A 126 12.22 -8.17 20.17
C LYS A 126 12.14 -9.64 20.53
N THR A 127 11.91 -9.96 21.80
CA THR A 127 11.54 -11.32 22.20
C THR A 127 10.11 -11.60 21.76
N GLU A 128 9.85 -12.81 21.27
CA GLU A 128 8.49 -13.31 21.10
C GLU A 128 7.96 -13.73 22.47
N GLU A 129 6.95 -13.02 22.97
CA GLU A 129 6.22 -13.49 24.15
C GLU A 129 5.51 -14.80 23.79
N ALA A 130 5.81 -15.85 24.57
CA ALA A 130 5.41 -17.22 24.30
C ALA A 130 3.90 -17.43 24.45
N THR A 131 3.15 -16.98 23.43
CA THR A 131 1.73 -17.30 23.29
C THR A 131 1.64 -18.74 22.77
N THR A 132 1.12 -19.63 23.60
CA THR A 132 1.10 -21.08 23.36
C THR A 132 0.50 -21.43 21.99
N ALA A 133 1.29 -22.09 21.15
CA ALA A 133 0.84 -22.56 19.85
C ALA A 133 -0.18 -23.71 20.00
N SER A 134 -1.38 -23.53 19.46
CA SER A 134 -2.24 -24.64 19.00
C SER A 134 -3.25 -24.16 17.95
N SER A 135 -3.06 -24.68 16.75
CA SER A 135 -3.95 -24.84 15.60
C SER A 135 -5.42 -24.37 15.71
N SER A 136 -5.83 -23.49 14.80
CA SER A 136 -7.06 -23.71 14.01
C SER A 136 -7.08 -22.89 12.73
N SER A 137 -7.50 -23.53 11.64
CA SER A 137 -7.74 -22.94 10.32
C SER A 137 -9.20 -22.50 10.14
N ALA A 138 -9.42 -21.66 9.12
CA ALA A 138 -10.71 -21.30 8.48
C ALA A 138 -11.59 -20.20 9.11
N SER A 139 -11.45 -19.00 8.51
CA SER A 139 -12.53 -18.30 7.80
C SER A 139 -13.70 -17.61 8.53
N ALA A 140 -13.87 -16.34 8.11
CA ALA A 140 -15.13 -15.63 7.82
C ALA A 140 -15.76 -14.65 8.85
N SER A 141 -15.66 -13.37 8.48
CA SER A 141 -16.76 -12.38 8.39
C SER A 141 -17.18 -11.50 9.59
N SER A 142 -16.98 -10.18 9.35
CA SER A 142 -17.88 -9.03 9.57
C SER A 142 -18.25 -8.48 10.96
N SER A 143 -18.23 -7.12 11.02
CA SER A 143 -18.89 -6.16 11.94
C SER A 143 -18.47 -6.18 13.43
N GLU A 144 -17.88 -5.11 14.01
CA GLU A 144 -18.54 -3.85 14.47
C GLU A 144 -19.74 -4.15 15.40
N GLU A 145 -19.90 -3.69 16.65
CA GLU A 145 -19.42 -2.54 17.46
C GLU A 145 -19.40 -2.92 18.98
N THR A 146 -18.92 -2.20 20.01
CA THR A 146 -17.99 -1.05 20.26
C THR A 146 -17.82 -0.88 21.80
N MET A 147 -17.01 0.08 22.29
CA MET A 147 -16.66 0.41 23.71
C MET A 147 -15.64 -0.56 24.33
N VAL A 148 -14.42 -0.13 24.72
CA VAL A 148 -14.16 0.78 25.86
C VAL A 148 -13.09 1.84 25.51
N GLN A 149 -13.25 3.04 26.05
CA GLN A 149 -12.32 4.17 25.91
C GLN A 149 -11.10 4.09 26.86
N SER A 150 -10.07 4.88 26.51
CA SER A 150 -9.00 5.44 27.39
C SER A 150 -7.58 4.91 27.21
N ALA A 151 -6.91 5.39 26.15
CA ALA A 151 -5.45 5.62 26.17
C ALA A 151 -5.13 6.86 25.30
N VAL A 152 -4.54 7.89 25.90
CA VAL A 152 -4.28 9.18 25.23
C VAL A 152 -3.01 9.11 24.38
N GLN A 153 -3.19 8.96 23.06
CA GLN A 153 -2.29 9.48 22.03
C GLN A 153 -3.16 10.09 20.91
N GLN A 154 -2.62 11.03 20.13
CA GLN A 154 -3.40 11.89 19.23
C GLN A 154 -3.91 11.16 17.98
N THR A 155 -4.85 10.24 18.14
CA THR A 155 -5.57 9.64 17.01
C THR A 155 -6.46 10.69 16.36
N LEU A 156 -5.99 11.24 15.23
CA LEU A 156 -6.77 12.12 14.37
C LEU A 156 -8.16 11.54 14.11
N SER A 157 -9.17 12.39 14.24
CA SER A 157 -10.56 12.01 13.98
C SER A 157 -10.74 11.58 12.53
N GLU A 158 -11.66 10.64 12.30
CA GLU A 158 -11.96 10.15 10.95
C GLU A 158 -12.49 11.26 10.03
N GLY A 159 -13.20 12.25 10.59
CA GLY A 159 -13.62 13.45 9.88
C GLY A 159 -12.43 14.32 9.43
N GLU A 160 -11.41 14.49 10.27
CA GLU A 160 -10.21 15.25 9.89
C GLU A 160 -9.37 14.52 8.84
N LYS A 161 -9.21 13.19 8.95
CA LYS A 161 -8.56 12.37 7.91
C LYS A 161 -9.23 12.52 6.54
N LYS A 162 -10.56 12.44 6.50
CA LYS A 162 -11.35 12.70 5.28
C LYS A 162 -11.16 14.11 4.73
N ALA A 163 -11.08 15.12 5.61
CA ALA A 163 -10.82 16.50 5.19
C ALA A 163 -9.40 16.67 4.60
N VAL A 164 -8.39 16.02 5.19
CA VAL A 164 -7.01 15.95 4.66
C VAL A 164 -7.02 15.31 3.26
N ASP A 165 -7.59 14.12 3.10
CA ASP A 165 -7.58 13.40 1.82
C ASP A 165 -8.37 14.15 0.73
N ALA A 166 -9.48 14.82 1.09
CA ALA A 166 -10.22 15.69 0.19
C ALA A 166 -9.40 16.93 -0.23
N TRP A 167 -8.66 17.54 0.70
CA TRP A 167 -7.76 18.67 0.41
C TRP A 167 -6.58 18.26 -0.49
N ILE A 168 -5.95 17.10 -0.25
CA ILE A 168 -4.91 16.52 -1.12
C ILE A 168 -5.43 16.40 -2.55
N LYS A 169 -6.60 15.75 -2.71
CA LYS A 169 -7.22 15.51 -4.02
C LYS A 169 -7.61 16.82 -4.73
N ALA A 170 -8.17 17.79 -4.00
CA ALA A 170 -8.62 19.06 -4.57
C ALA A 170 -7.47 19.93 -5.10
N ASN A 171 -6.28 19.82 -4.51
CA ASN A 171 -5.10 20.59 -4.91
C ASN A 171 -4.14 19.83 -5.86
N GLY A 172 -4.44 18.57 -6.19
CA GLY A 172 -3.58 17.75 -7.05
C GLY A 172 -2.23 17.42 -6.39
N PHE A 173 -2.21 17.28 -5.06
CA PHE A 173 -1.02 16.85 -4.31
C PHE A 173 -0.81 15.35 -4.38
N ASN A 174 0.40 14.89 -4.05
CA ASN A 174 0.66 13.48 -3.82
C ASN A 174 0.01 13.01 -2.51
N GLN A 175 -0.02 11.70 -2.27
CA GLN A 175 -0.68 11.07 -1.12
C GLN A 175 -0.18 11.51 0.27
N TYR A 176 0.90 12.31 0.34
CA TYR A 176 1.50 12.82 1.56
C TYR A 176 1.29 14.35 1.74
N GLY A 177 0.43 15.00 0.94
CA GLY A 177 0.15 16.45 1.05
C GLY A 177 1.15 17.36 0.33
N ASP A 178 2.21 16.79 -0.24
CA ASP A 178 3.24 17.51 -0.97
C ASP A 178 2.93 17.63 -2.48
N ALA A 179 3.68 18.48 -3.20
CA ALA A 179 3.57 18.62 -4.66
C ALA A 179 3.63 17.27 -5.41
N ALA A 180 2.79 17.07 -6.43
CA ALA A 180 2.75 15.83 -7.21
C ALA A 180 4.09 15.44 -7.87
N THR A 181 4.96 16.41 -8.14
CA THR A 181 6.31 16.21 -8.70
C THR A 181 7.38 15.94 -7.65
N ARG A 182 7.05 15.96 -6.34
CA ARG A 182 8.01 15.72 -5.27
C ARG A 182 8.43 14.26 -5.24
N MET A 183 9.67 14.02 -5.61
CA MET A 183 10.37 12.76 -5.37
C MET A 183 10.95 12.75 -3.96
N TYR A 184 10.94 11.58 -3.32
CA TYR A 184 11.55 11.35 -2.02
C TYR A 184 12.80 10.51 -2.19
N THR A 185 13.90 10.92 -1.57
CA THR A 185 15.02 10.02 -1.27
C THR A 185 14.46 8.87 -0.43
N GLY A 186 14.61 7.62 -0.88
CA GLY A 186 13.95 6.49 -0.22
C GLY A 186 12.48 6.26 -0.65
N GLY A 187 11.99 6.91 -1.73
CA GLY A 187 10.69 6.62 -2.38
C GLY A 187 9.43 7.00 -1.58
N THR A 188 9.52 7.08 -0.26
CA THR A 188 8.46 7.51 0.66
C THR A 188 9.07 8.41 1.75
N PRO A 189 8.40 9.49 2.16
CA PRO A 189 8.86 10.29 3.30
C PRO A 189 8.53 9.64 4.65
N LEU A 190 7.79 8.54 4.66
CA LEU A 190 7.33 7.89 5.89
C LEU A 190 8.39 7.01 6.56
N PHE A 191 9.54 6.78 5.93
CA PHE A 191 10.63 5.98 6.48
C PHE A 191 11.90 6.83 6.64
N ASP A 192 12.44 6.88 7.85
CA ASP A 192 13.74 7.50 8.13
C ASP A 192 14.84 6.44 8.16
N GLU A 193 15.64 6.38 7.10
CA GLU A 193 16.76 5.44 6.93
C GLU A 193 17.83 5.56 8.04
N ASN A 194 18.01 6.76 8.61
CA ASN A 194 18.99 6.99 9.66
C ASN A 194 18.58 6.30 10.97
N THR A 195 17.29 6.40 11.35
CA THR A 195 16.76 5.81 12.59
C THR A 195 16.14 4.42 12.41
N GLY A 196 15.78 4.04 11.18
CA GLY A 196 15.05 2.81 10.88
C GLY A 196 13.57 2.84 11.29
N LYS A 197 13.00 4.03 11.49
CA LYS A 197 11.62 4.20 11.98
C LYS A 197 10.67 4.58 10.85
N THR A 198 9.46 4.02 10.90
CA THR A 198 8.32 4.41 10.06
C THR A 198 7.40 5.35 10.82
N LYS A 199 6.91 6.40 10.16
CA LYS A 199 5.95 7.39 10.66
C LYS A 199 4.59 7.19 10.00
N ASP A 200 3.49 7.48 10.70
CA ASP A 200 2.15 7.46 10.09
C ASP A 200 2.01 8.53 8.99
N ARG A 201 1.14 8.26 8.01
CA ARG A 201 0.87 9.16 6.88
C ARG A 201 0.32 10.50 7.34
N TYR A 202 -0.65 10.50 8.25
CA TYR A 202 -1.28 11.72 8.71
C TYR A 202 -0.40 12.47 9.72
N ASP A 203 0.37 11.77 10.56
CA ASP A 203 1.39 12.39 11.42
C ASP A 203 2.45 13.13 10.58
N TYR A 204 2.81 12.60 9.40
CA TYR A 204 3.70 13.29 8.46
C TYR A 204 3.04 14.57 7.92
N ILE A 205 1.81 14.47 7.42
CA ILE A 205 1.04 15.60 6.87
C ILE A 205 0.87 16.72 7.91
N LEU A 206 0.46 16.39 9.15
CA LEU A 206 0.35 17.34 10.26
C LEU A 206 1.66 18.10 10.51
N SER A 207 2.80 17.39 10.51
CA SER A 207 4.10 18.01 10.76
C SER A 207 4.60 18.91 9.63
N HIS A 208 4.12 18.71 8.39
CA HIS A 208 4.49 19.53 7.23
C HIS A 208 3.50 20.67 6.96
N HIS A 209 2.26 20.55 7.45
CA HIS A 209 1.18 21.53 7.29
C HIS A 209 0.59 21.95 8.65
N PRO A 210 1.39 22.61 9.52
CA PRO A 210 0.98 23.00 10.88
C PRO A 210 -0.10 24.10 10.90
N ASP A 211 -0.48 24.64 9.74
CA ASP A 211 -1.61 25.56 9.54
C ASP A 211 -2.95 24.85 9.26
N HIS A 212 -2.95 23.51 9.15
CA HIS A 212 -4.11 22.66 8.87
C HIS A 212 -5.04 23.21 7.75
N PRO A 213 -4.54 23.40 6.51
CA PRO A 213 -5.28 24.05 5.42
C PRO A 213 -6.59 23.33 5.03
N TRP A 214 -6.74 22.06 5.39
CA TRP A 214 -7.96 21.27 5.25
C TRP A 214 -9.08 21.63 6.24
N GLN A 215 -8.87 22.44 7.29
CA GLN A 215 -9.95 22.79 8.22
C GLN A 215 -11.14 23.48 7.53
N LYS A 216 -10.86 24.31 6.50
CA LYS A 216 -11.89 24.92 5.63
C LYS A 216 -12.76 23.87 4.89
N THR A 217 -12.20 22.70 4.66
CA THR A 217 -12.86 21.54 4.06
C THR A 217 -13.60 20.73 5.13
N ALA A 218 -13.01 20.55 6.31
CA ALA A 218 -13.63 19.85 7.44
C ALA A 218 -14.95 20.50 7.89
N THR A 219 -15.01 21.83 7.96
CA THR A 219 -16.25 22.56 8.33
C THR A 219 -17.39 22.32 7.33
N ARG A 220 -17.09 22.05 6.05
CA ARG A 220 -18.12 21.72 5.04
C ARG A 220 -18.68 20.31 5.25
N PHE A 221 -17.82 19.33 5.52
CA PHE A 221 -18.26 17.95 5.76
C PHE A 221 -18.98 17.77 7.11
N ALA A 222 -18.60 18.53 8.15
CA ALA A 222 -19.34 18.57 9.40
C ALA A 222 -20.79 19.08 9.18
N ALA A 223 -20.96 20.16 8.41
CA ALA A 223 -22.26 20.74 8.11
C ALA A 223 -23.17 19.86 7.23
N GLU A 224 -22.61 18.96 6.41
CA GLU A 224 -23.39 17.97 5.64
C GLU A 224 -23.83 16.75 6.48
N THR A 225 -23.28 16.57 7.68
CA THR A 225 -23.62 15.42 8.55
C THR A 225 -24.80 15.72 9.50
N GLU A 226 -25.19 17.00 9.64
CA GLU A 226 -26.38 17.43 10.39
C GLU A 226 -27.57 17.73 9.45
N VAL A 227 -28.17 16.69 8.86
CA VAL A 227 -29.51 16.80 8.25
C VAL A 227 -30.45 15.78 8.89
N ASP A 228 -31.30 16.34 9.74
CA ASP A 228 -32.36 15.77 10.57
C ASP A 228 -33.24 14.67 9.94
N GLU A 229 -33.56 13.65 10.74
CA GLU A 229 -34.68 12.73 10.49
C GLU A 229 -36.02 13.42 10.81
N THR A 230 -36.63 14.10 9.84
CA THR A 230 -38.09 14.30 9.88
C THR A 230 -38.76 14.16 8.51
N GLN A 231 -39.78 13.29 8.46
CA GLN A 231 -40.98 13.40 7.61
C GLN A 231 -40.73 13.48 6.08
N GLY A 232 -40.97 12.42 5.30
CA GLY A 232 -42.30 11.86 5.10
C GLY A 232 -43.03 12.53 3.93
N GLN A 233 -43.42 11.73 2.93
CA GLN A 233 -44.38 12.08 1.84
C GLN A 233 -43.87 12.88 0.62
N GLY A 234 -43.21 12.15 -0.30
CA GLY A 234 -43.41 12.22 -1.76
C GLY A 234 -43.34 13.56 -2.52
N SER A 235 -42.25 13.77 -3.26
CA SER A 235 -42.34 14.38 -4.60
C SER A 235 -41.13 14.07 -5.49
N VAL A 236 -41.38 13.64 -6.73
CA VAL A 236 -40.34 13.22 -7.68
C VAL A 236 -39.79 14.45 -8.43
N ALA A 237 -38.92 15.22 -7.77
CA ALA A 237 -38.41 16.50 -8.29
C ALA A 237 -36.88 16.65 -8.33
N GLY A 238 -36.11 15.60 -8.00
CA GLY A 238 -34.64 15.65 -7.89
C GLY A 238 -33.82 15.17 -9.10
N VAL A 239 -34.45 14.57 -10.14
CA VAL A 239 -33.72 13.78 -11.15
C VAL A 239 -33.35 14.56 -12.43
N PHE A 240 -33.92 15.76 -12.65
CA PHE A 240 -33.84 16.45 -13.96
C PHE A 240 -32.71 17.48 -14.13
N ALA A 241 -31.79 17.64 -13.16
CA ALA A 241 -30.66 18.57 -13.28
C ALA A 241 -29.47 18.02 -14.10
N MET A 242 -29.26 16.69 -14.13
CA MET A 242 -28.04 16.08 -14.70
C MET A 242 -28.13 15.62 -16.17
N LEU A 243 -29.30 15.76 -16.83
CA LEU A 243 -29.48 15.41 -18.24
C LEU A 243 -29.28 16.60 -19.21
N GLY A 244 -29.38 17.84 -18.72
CA GLY A 244 -29.20 19.05 -19.54
C GLY A 244 -27.74 19.32 -19.93
N VAL A 245 -26.78 19.01 -19.07
CA VAL A 245 -25.36 19.35 -19.31
C VAL A 245 -24.70 18.38 -20.29
N PHE A 246 -24.98 17.08 -20.18
CA PHE A 246 -24.38 16.06 -21.05
C PHE A 246 -24.82 16.15 -22.52
N THR A 247 -26.07 16.56 -22.78
CA THR A 247 -26.60 16.68 -24.14
C THR A 247 -25.94 17.84 -24.91
N VAL A 248 -25.67 18.98 -24.25
CA VAL A 248 -24.98 20.13 -24.86
C VAL A 248 -23.51 19.80 -25.19
N VAL A 249 -22.80 19.10 -24.30
CA VAL A 249 -21.38 18.73 -24.52
C VAL A 249 -21.23 17.77 -25.70
N LEU A 250 -22.09 16.75 -25.81
CA LEU A 250 -22.03 15.79 -26.93
C LEU A 250 -22.33 16.43 -28.29
N ALA A 251 -23.25 17.41 -28.35
CA ALA A 251 -23.53 18.16 -29.57
C ALA A 251 -22.32 19.00 -30.04
N GLY A 252 -21.62 19.66 -29.11
CA GLY A 252 -20.45 20.48 -29.43
C GLY A 252 -19.27 19.66 -30.02
N VAL A 253 -19.02 18.47 -29.48
CA VAL A 253 -17.94 17.59 -29.95
C VAL A 253 -18.20 17.08 -31.38
N ALA A 254 -19.45 16.76 -31.72
CA ALA A 254 -19.83 16.31 -33.06
C ALA A 254 -19.58 17.39 -34.13
N ILE A 255 -19.94 18.65 -33.85
CA ILE A 255 -19.77 19.77 -34.78
C ILE A 255 -18.28 20.06 -35.02
N LEU A 256 -17.45 20.03 -33.98
CA LEU A 256 -15.99 20.22 -34.10
C LEU A 256 -15.32 19.15 -35.00
N LYS A 257 -15.67 17.87 -34.84
CA LYS A 257 -15.14 16.82 -35.71
C LYS A 257 -15.60 16.93 -37.16
N MET A 258 -16.84 17.37 -37.42
CA MET A 258 -17.30 17.62 -38.80
C MET A 258 -16.54 18.77 -39.48
N HIS A 259 -16.05 19.77 -38.72
CA HIS A 259 -15.23 20.85 -39.27
C HIS A 259 -13.78 20.44 -39.54
N GLN A 260 -13.18 19.57 -38.72
CA GLN A 260 -11.81 19.06 -38.97
C GLN A 260 -11.75 18.10 -40.16
N GLY A 261 -12.71 17.17 -40.29
CA GLY A 261 -12.74 16.18 -41.38
C GLY A 261 -12.89 16.76 -42.80
N ARG A 262 -13.05 18.08 -42.95
CA ARG A 262 -13.19 18.75 -44.26
C ARG A 262 -11.89 19.37 -44.80
N ARG A 263 -10.78 19.34 -44.04
CA ARG A 263 -9.48 19.90 -44.48
C ARG A 263 -8.51 18.86 -45.05
N ASP A 264 -8.64 17.59 -44.70
CA ASP A 264 -7.70 16.54 -45.12
C ASP A 264 -8.12 15.82 -46.42
N ARG A 265 -8.13 16.57 -47.54
CA ARG A 265 -8.02 16.00 -48.89
C ARG A 265 -6.84 16.62 -49.64
N PHE A 266 -5.64 16.27 -49.21
CA PHE A 266 -4.48 16.42 -50.07
C PHE A 266 -4.61 15.48 -51.27
N ARG A 267 -4.62 16.05 -52.48
CA ARG A 267 -4.51 15.28 -53.73
C ARG A 267 -3.14 14.61 -53.77
N TYR A 268 -3.10 13.29 -53.77
CA TYR A 268 -1.93 12.56 -54.22
C TYR A 268 -1.84 12.68 -55.74
N ASN A 269 -0.74 13.23 -56.26
CA ASN A 269 -0.52 13.39 -57.70
C ASN A 269 0.55 12.37 -58.15
N PRO A 270 0.20 11.30 -58.88
CA PRO A 270 1.17 10.32 -59.33
C PRO A 270 2.01 10.91 -60.48
N ILE A 271 3.28 11.17 -60.23
CA ILE A 271 4.22 11.56 -61.29
C ILE A 271 4.62 10.31 -62.08
N HIS A 272 4.46 10.38 -63.40
CA HIS A 272 4.85 9.35 -64.34
C HIS A 272 6.36 9.13 -64.38
N SER A 273 6.76 7.88 -64.62
CA SER A 273 8.13 7.47 -64.94
C SER A 273 8.67 8.22 -66.16
N ARG A 274 9.97 8.56 -66.15
CA ARG A 274 10.77 8.58 -67.38
C ARG A 274 12.25 8.29 -67.13
N GLU A 275 12.83 7.60 -68.11
CA GLU A 275 14.22 7.16 -68.18
C GLU A 275 15.21 8.34 -68.26
N GLN A 276 16.38 8.18 -67.64
CA GLN A 276 17.69 8.15 -68.32
C GLN A 276 18.77 7.63 -67.37
#